data_AF-A0A2H4TXI6-F1
#
_entry.id   AF-A0A2H4TXI6-F1
#
_cell.length_a   1.000
_cell.length_b   1.000
_cell.length_c   1.000
_cell.angle_alpha   90.00
_cell.angle_beta   90.00
_cell.angle_gamma   90.00
#
_symmetry.space_group_name_H-M   'P 1'
#
loop_
_entity.id
_entity.type
_entity.pdbx_description
1 polymer ?
#
loop_
_entity_poly.entity_id
_entity_poly.type
_entity_poly.pdbx_seq_one_letter_code
_entity_poly.pdbx_strand_id
1 'polypeptide(L)'
;MDEPVTRSSVTASAENFITLTTNTLSGNGNFYMRTDMANHQSDQLNVTGQATGDFKIFVTDTGASPAAGDSLTLVTTGGGDAAFTLGNAGGVVDIGTYEYTLLDNGNHSWSLAENRAQITPSTTDVLNMAAAQPLVFDAELDTVRERLGSVKGVNYDTAMWSSAINTRNNVTTDAGAGFEQTLTGLTLGIDSRFSREESSTIRGLFFGYSHSDIGFDRGGKGNVDSYTLGAYAGWEHQNGAYVDGVVKVDRFANTIHGKMSNGATAFGDYNSNGAGAHVESGFRWVDGLWSVRPYLAFTGFTTDGQDYTLSNGMRADVGNTRILRAEAGTAVSYHMDLQNGTTLEP
;
A
#
# COMPACT_ATOMS: atom_id res chain seq x y z
N MET A 1 1.55 -42.16 -47.54
CA MET A 1 0.77 -40.95 -47.90
C MET A 1 0.81 -40.09 -46.66
N ASP A 2 1.75 -39.14 -46.63
CA ASP A 2 1.88 -38.18 -45.54
C ASP A 2 0.94 -37.02 -45.83
N GLU A 3 0.02 -36.72 -44.89
CA GLU A 3 -0.83 -35.54 -44.99
C GLU A 3 -0.03 -34.26 -44.68
N PRO A 4 -0.25 -33.16 -45.42
CA PRO A 4 0.44 -31.91 -45.14
C PRO A 4 -0.21 -31.20 -43.95
N VAL A 5 0.51 -31.13 -42.83
CA VAL A 5 0.17 -30.23 -41.71
C VAL A 5 0.36 -28.79 -42.17
N THR A 6 -0.75 -28.09 -42.40
CA THR A 6 -0.73 -26.66 -42.74
C THR A 6 -0.53 -25.85 -41.46
N ARG A 7 0.71 -25.42 -41.20
CA ARG A 7 1.00 -24.41 -40.18
C ARG A 7 0.81 -23.02 -40.79
N SER A 8 -0.34 -22.42 -40.55
CA SER A 8 -0.59 -21.01 -40.87
C SER A 8 -0.12 -20.16 -39.70
N SER A 9 0.97 -19.40 -39.88
CA SER A 9 1.34 -18.33 -38.96
C SER A 9 0.91 -16.99 -39.56
N VAL A 10 -0.07 -16.34 -38.92
CA VAL A 10 -0.43 -14.95 -39.21
C VAL A 10 0.37 -14.07 -38.25
N THR A 11 1.32 -13.30 -38.77
CA THR A 11 1.98 -12.23 -38.01
C THR A 11 1.20 -10.94 -38.28
N ALA A 12 0.34 -10.53 -37.35
CA ALA A 12 -0.33 -9.24 -37.44
C ALA A 12 0.55 -8.12 -36.88
N SER A 13 0.56 -6.99 -37.60
CA SER A 13 1.07 -5.71 -37.13
C SER A 13 0.24 -5.18 -35.95
N ALA A 14 0.87 -4.36 -35.12
CA ALA A 14 0.43 -3.97 -33.77
C ALA A 14 -0.90 -3.19 -33.62
N GLU A 15 -1.67 -2.92 -34.69
CA GLU A 15 -2.87 -2.05 -34.61
C GLU A 15 -4.22 -2.72 -34.94
N ASN A 16 -4.26 -3.96 -35.44
CA ASN A 16 -5.55 -4.61 -35.77
C ASN A 16 -5.73 -5.92 -35.00
N PHE A 17 -6.84 -6.03 -34.27
CA PHE A 17 -7.33 -7.28 -33.71
C PHE A 17 -7.81 -8.24 -34.82
N ILE A 18 -7.68 -9.54 -34.60
CA ILE A 18 -7.90 -10.58 -35.62
C ILE A 18 -9.01 -11.53 -35.19
N THR A 19 -9.94 -11.81 -36.09
CA THR A 19 -10.88 -12.94 -35.95
C THR A 19 -10.39 -14.14 -36.75
N LEU A 20 -9.98 -15.21 -36.07
CA LEU A 20 -9.74 -16.51 -36.70
C LEU A 20 -11.08 -17.21 -36.94
N THR A 21 -11.46 -17.38 -38.19
CA THR A 21 -12.70 -18.09 -38.57
C THR A 21 -12.38 -19.45 -39.18
N THR A 22 -13.03 -20.51 -38.70
CA THR A 22 -12.92 -21.88 -39.24
C THR A 22 -14.28 -22.58 -39.24
N ASN A 23 -14.47 -23.58 -40.10
CA ASN A 23 -15.71 -24.38 -40.10
C ASN A 23 -15.76 -25.40 -38.96
N THR A 24 -14.62 -26.00 -38.64
CA THR A 24 -14.51 -27.03 -37.61
C THR A 24 -13.24 -26.82 -36.79
N LEU A 25 -13.29 -27.19 -35.52
CA LEU A 25 -12.14 -27.19 -34.64
C LEU A 25 -12.17 -28.49 -33.83
N SER A 26 -11.09 -29.26 -33.82
CA SER A 26 -11.02 -30.50 -33.06
C SER A 26 -9.66 -30.72 -32.41
N GLY A 27 -9.65 -31.40 -31.28
CA GLY A 27 -8.44 -31.75 -30.53
C GLY A 27 -8.17 -30.81 -29.37
N ASN A 28 -6.89 -30.57 -29.07
CA ASN A 28 -6.47 -29.75 -27.94
C ASN A 28 -5.50 -28.64 -28.40
N GLY A 29 -5.59 -27.46 -27.81
CA GLY A 29 -4.71 -26.36 -28.20
C GLY A 29 -4.80 -25.11 -27.35
N ASN A 30 -3.90 -24.17 -27.62
CA ASN A 30 -3.83 -22.89 -26.94
C ASN A 30 -4.08 -21.77 -27.95
N PHE A 31 -4.89 -20.79 -27.57
CA PHE A 31 -5.06 -19.53 -28.27
C PHE A 31 -4.54 -18.40 -27.40
N TYR A 32 -3.69 -17.57 -27.97
CA TYR A 32 -3.18 -16.35 -27.32
C TYR A 32 -3.89 -15.18 -27.97
N MET A 33 -4.68 -14.46 -27.19
CA MET A 33 -5.57 -13.41 -27.66
C MET A 33 -5.19 -12.09 -27.01
N ARG A 34 -5.05 -11.04 -27.83
CA ARG A 34 -4.96 -9.67 -27.33
C ARG A 34 -6.36 -9.17 -27.03
N THR A 35 -6.48 -8.38 -25.97
CA THR A 35 -7.72 -7.72 -25.60
C THR A 35 -7.46 -6.25 -25.31
N ASP A 36 -8.42 -5.42 -25.69
CA ASP A 36 -8.60 -4.06 -25.21
C ASP A 36 -10.05 -3.96 -24.74
N MET A 37 -10.22 -4.25 -23.45
CA MET A 37 -11.53 -4.25 -22.81
C MET A 37 -12.14 -2.84 -22.77
N ALA A 38 -11.32 -1.78 -22.74
CA ALA A 38 -11.81 -0.41 -22.65
C ALA A 38 -12.45 0.08 -23.96
N ASN A 39 -12.01 -0.46 -25.09
CA ASN A 39 -12.56 -0.16 -26.42
C ASN A 39 -13.41 -1.31 -27.01
N HIS A 40 -13.70 -2.35 -26.22
CA HIS A 40 -14.43 -3.56 -26.65
C HIS A 40 -13.82 -4.26 -27.88
N GLN A 41 -12.49 -4.33 -27.94
CA GLN A 41 -11.80 -4.97 -29.06
C GLN A 41 -10.98 -6.17 -28.58
N SER A 42 -11.00 -7.27 -29.34
CA SER A 42 -10.15 -8.42 -29.05
C SER A 42 -9.83 -9.23 -30.30
N ASP A 43 -8.77 -10.01 -30.22
CA ASP A 43 -8.65 -11.17 -31.08
C ASP A 43 -9.80 -12.14 -30.73
N GLN A 44 -10.35 -12.83 -31.74
CA GLN A 44 -11.51 -13.70 -31.59
C GLN A 44 -11.31 -15.02 -32.32
N LEU A 45 -11.93 -16.08 -31.79
CA LEU A 45 -12.06 -17.38 -32.44
C LEU A 45 -13.54 -17.62 -32.78
N ASN A 46 -13.84 -17.76 -34.07
CA ASN A 46 -15.17 -18.06 -34.57
C ASN A 46 -15.20 -19.40 -35.31
N VAL A 47 -15.77 -20.43 -34.68
CA VAL A 47 -15.99 -21.74 -35.33
C VAL A 47 -17.41 -21.78 -35.87
N THR A 48 -17.62 -21.69 -37.18
CA THR A 48 -18.97 -21.58 -37.75
C THR A 48 -19.78 -22.88 -37.65
N GLY A 49 -19.10 -24.03 -37.49
CA GLY A 49 -19.69 -25.35 -37.34
C GLY A 49 -19.37 -25.97 -35.96
N GLN A 50 -18.98 -27.25 -35.95
CA GLN A 50 -18.76 -28.00 -34.71
C GLN A 50 -17.34 -27.80 -34.16
N ALA A 51 -17.23 -27.61 -32.84
CA ALA A 51 -15.99 -27.63 -32.09
C ALA A 51 -15.99 -28.78 -31.07
N THR A 52 -14.92 -29.60 -31.03
CA THR A 52 -14.79 -30.70 -30.07
C THR A 52 -13.39 -30.76 -29.43
N GLY A 53 -13.30 -31.06 -28.14
CA GLY A 53 -12.03 -31.16 -27.39
C GLY A 53 -11.72 -29.98 -26.47
N ASP A 54 -10.49 -29.91 -25.95
CA ASP A 54 -10.13 -29.01 -24.84
C ASP A 54 -9.15 -27.92 -25.25
N PHE A 55 -9.56 -26.66 -25.12
CA PHE A 55 -8.76 -25.51 -25.51
C PHE A 55 -8.53 -24.52 -24.36
N LYS A 56 -7.34 -23.91 -24.36
CA LYS A 56 -6.99 -22.85 -23.42
C LYS A 56 -6.88 -21.51 -24.12
N ILE A 57 -7.48 -20.49 -23.52
CA ILE A 57 -7.38 -19.10 -23.94
C ILE A 57 -6.40 -18.39 -23.01
N PHE A 58 -5.41 -17.71 -23.57
CA PHE A 58 -4.45 -16.89 -22.85
C PHE A 58 -4.64 -15.42 -23.23
N VAL A 59 -4.79 -14.57 -22.22
CA VAL A 59 -4.95 -13.11 -22.38
C VAL A 59 -3.82 -12.41 -21.64
N THR A 60 -3.34 -11.28 -22.17
CA THR A 60 -2.29 -10.49 -21.52
C THR A 60 -2.90 -9.60 -20.44
N ASP A 61 -2.34 -9.66 -19.24
CA ASP A 61 -2.70 -8.80 -18.12
C ASP A 61 -2.47 -7.31 -18.47
N THR A 62 -3.33 -6.43 -18.00
CA THR A 62 -3.24 -4.98 -18.19
C THR A 62 -3.72 -4.23 -16.96
N GLY A 63 -3.10 -3.09 -16.67
CA GLY A 63 -3.54 -2.15 -15.66
C GLY A 63 -4.61 -1.17 -16.17
N ALA A 64 -4.88 -1.13 -17.48
CA ALA A 64 -5.89 -0.24 -18.02
C ALA A 64 -7.31 -0.72 -17.66
N SER A 65 -8.08 0.14 -17.00
CA SER A 65 -9.45 -0.19 -16.60
C SER A 65 -10.44 -0.09 -17.76
N PRO A 66 -11.33 -1.09 -17.95
CA PRO A 66 -12.44 -0.99 -18.89
C PRO A 66 -13.59 -0.16 -18.32
N ALA A 67 -14.65 0.04 -19.11
CA ALA A 67 -15.87 0.62 -18.57
C ALA A 67 -16.56 -0.39 -17.64
N ALA A 68 -17.32 0.12 -16.67
CA ALA A 68 -17.92 -0.72 -15.63
C ALA A 68 -18.94 -1.71 -16.22
N GLY A 69 -18.79 -3.00 -15.89
CA GLY A 69 -19.69 -4.06 -16.34
C GLY A 69 -19.42 -4.60 -17.75
N ASP A 70 -18.28 -4.24 -18.34
CA ASP A 70 -17.88 -4.75 -19.65
C ASP A 70 -17.58 -6.25 -19.63
N SER A 71 -18.07 -6.94 -20.66
CA SER A 71 -17.65 -8.29 -21.01
C SER A 71 -17.23 -8.32 -22.47
N LEU A 72 -16.35 -9.25 -22.81
CA LEU A 72 -15.78 -9.34 -24.15
C LEU A 72 -15.79 -10.77 -24.66
N THR A 73 -16.60 -11.04 -25.67
CA THR A 73 -16.67 -12.36 -26.29
C THR A 73 -15.39 -12.67 -27.06
N LEU A 74 -14.73 -13.75 -26.66
CA LEU A 74 -13.47 -14.21 -27.24
C LEU A 74 -13.66 -15.41 -28.16
N VAL A 75 -14.65 -16.26 -27.87
CA VAL A 75 -14.90 -17.50 -28.62
C VAL A 75 -16.39 -17.66 -28.90
N THR A 76 -16.71 -18.01 -30.15
CA THR A 76 -18.05 -18.49 -30.55
C THR A 76 -17.92 -19.78 -31.35
N THR A 77 -18.83 -20.73 -31.14
CA THR A 77 -18.94 -21.93 -31.99
C THR A 77 -20.36 -22.14 -32.49
N GLY A 78 -20.52 -22.80 -33.64
CA GLY A 78 -21.83 -23.17 -34.20
C GLY A 78 -22.45 -24.40 -33.53
N GLY A 79 -21.71 -25.07 -32.66
CA GLY A 79 -22.11 -26.25 -31.92
C GLY A 79 -20.92 -27.08 -31.42
N GLY A 80 -21.22 -28.19 -30.77
CA GLY A 80 -20.24 -29.19 -30.33
C GLY A 80 -20.03 -29.19 -28.82
N ASP A 81 -19.07 -29.98 -28.36
CA ASP A 81 -18.78 -30.24 -26.94
C ASP A 81 -17.40 -29.72 -26.50
N ALA A 82 -16.80 -28.81 -27.28
CA ALA A 82 -15.53 -28.20 -26.91
C ALA A 82 -15.61 -27.44 -25.59
N ALA A 83 -14.58 -27.60 -24.75
CA ALA A 83 -14.38 -26.82 -23.55
C ALA A 83 -13.31 -25.74 -23.79
N PHE A 84 -13.65 -24.49 -23.45
CA PHE A 84 -12.70 -23.38 -23.42
C PHE A 84 -12.49 -22.92 -22.00
N THR A 85 -11.23 -22.84 -21.58
CA THR A 85 -10.85 -22.39 -20.23
C THR A 85 -9.78 -21.31 -20.31
N LEU A 86 -9.70 -20.44 -19.30
CA LEU A 86 -8.60 -19.48 -19.23
C LEU A 86 -7.32 -20.22 -18.79
N GLY A 87 -6.29 -20.16 -19.64
CA GLY A 87 -5.01 -20.82 -19.42
C GLY A 87 -4.04 -20.04 -18.53
N ASN A 88 -4.34 -18.77 -18.24
CA ASN A 88 -3.57 -17.92 -17.32
C ASN A 88 -3.45 -18.56 -15.92
N ALA A 89 -2.41 -18.18 -15.19
CA ALA A 89 -2.19 -18.66 -13.83
C ALA A 89 -3.41 -18.37 -12.95
N GLY A 90 -3.87 -19.37 -12.18
CA GLY A 90 -5.07 -19.25 -11.36
C GLY A 90 -6.39 -19.20 -12.14
N GLY A 91 -6.37 -19.29 -13.48
CA GLY A 91 -7.58 -19.15 -14.31
C GLY A 91 -8.14 -17.73 -14.34
N VAL A 92 -7.29 -16.72 -14.05
CA VAL A 92 -7.64 -15.30 -14.03
C VAL A 92 -6.71 -14.47 -14.89
N VAL A 93 -7.17 -13.31 -15.35
CA VAL A 93 -6.35 -12.28 -16.00
C VAL A 93 -6.61 -10.94 -15.32
N ASP A 94 -5.55 -10.18 -15.06
CA ASP A 94 -5.67 -8.85 -14.44
C ASP A 94 -6.09 -7.83 -15.50
N ILE A 95 -7.22 -7.14 -15.29
CA ILE A 95 -7.66 -6.06 -16.19
C ILE A 95 -8.13 -4.87 -15.35
N GLY A 96 -7.25 -3.88 -15.26
CA GLY A 96 -7.48 -2.70 -14.44
C GLY A 96 -7.62 -3.07 -12.97
N THR A 97 -8.74 -2.65 -12.38
CA THR A 97 -9.00 -2.83 -10.94
C THR A 97 -9.31 -4.26 -10.55
N TYR A 98 -9.87 -5.07 -11.45
CA TYR A 98 -10.41 -6.39 -11.12
C TYR A 98 -9.79 -7.53 -11.94
N GLU A 99 -9.85 -8.73 -11.37
CA GLU A 99 -9.53 -9.95 -12.10
C GLU A 99 -10.72 -10.39 -12.95
N TYR A 100 -10.43 -10.94 -14.13
CA TYR A 100 -11.43 -11.44 -15.06
C TYR A 100 -11.25 -12.94 -15.28
N THR A 101 -12.35 -13.65 -15.49
CA THR A 101 -12.38 -15.07 -15.82
C THR A 101 -13.05 -15.28 -17.16
N LEU A 102 -12.79 -16.43 -17.78
CA LEU A 102 -13.49 -16.85 -18.99
C LEU A 102 -14.80 -17.55 -18.60
N LEU A 103 -15.92 -16.90 -18.89
CA LEU A 103 -17.26 -17.43 -18.62
C LEU A 103 -17.81 -18.14 -19.86
N ASP A 104 -18.31 -19.36 -19.68
CA ASP A 104 -19.20 -19.99 -20.64
C ASP A 104 -20.60 -19.38 -20.46
N ASN A 105 -21.05 -18.60 -21.45
CA ASN A 105 -22.34 -17.91 -21.40
C ASN A 105 -23.51 -18.85 -21.75
N GLY A 106 -23.24 -20.12 -22.04
CA GLY A 106 -24.16 -20.97 -22.77
C GLY A 106 -24.31 -20.51 -24.23
N ASN A 107 -25.05 -21.29 -25.01
CA ASN A 107 -25.23 -21.06 -26.46
C ASN A 107 -23.92 -21.01 -27.26
N HIS A 108 -22.90 -21.75 -26.82
CA HIS A 108 -21.63 -21.89 -27.52
C HIS A 108 -20.83 -20.58 -27.65
N SER A 109 -20.83 -19.77 -26.59
CA SER A 109 -20.12 -18.49 -26.55
C SER A 109 -19.38 -18.32 -25.22
N TRP A 110 -18.10 -17.97 -25.31
CA TRP A 110 -17.24 -17.71 -24.14
C TRP A 110 -16.78 -16.26 -24.12
N SER A 111 -16.99 -15.59 -23.00
CA SER A 111 -16.66 -14.19 -22.81
C SER A 111 -15.76 -14.00 -21.60
N LEU A 112 -14.84 -13.06 -21.74
CA LEU A 112 -14.11 -12.54 -20.61
C LEU A 112 -15.04 -11.65 -19.80
N ALA A 113 -15.25 -11.97 -18.53
CA ALA A 113 -16.17 -11.26 -17.66
C ALA A 113 -15.53 -11.02 -16.29
N GLU A 114 -15.93 -9.90 -15.67
CA GLU A 114 -15.42 -9.44 -14.38
C GLU A 114 -15.73 -10.47 -13.28
N ASN A 115 -14.70 -10.93 -12.57
CA ASN A 115 -14.86 -11.68 -11.35
C ASN A 115 -14.84 -10.71 -10.16
N ARG A 116 -15.99 -10.07 -9.90
CA ARG A 116 -16.19 -8.99 -8.90
C ARG A 116 -15.71 -9.28 -7.48
N ALA A 117 -15.38 -10.53 -7.16
CA ALA A 117 -14.91 -10.92 -5.84
C ALA A 117 -13.43 -10.60 -5.59
N GLN A 118 -12.62 -10.30 -6.61
CA GLN A 118 -11.17 -10.15 -6.47
C GLN A 118 -10.62 -8.94 -7.23
N ILE A 119 -9.96 -8.03 -6.51
CA ILE A 119 -9.18 -6.93 -7.10
C ILE A 119 -7.82 -7.42 -7.57
N THR A 120 -7.23 -6.80 -8.60
CA THR A 120 -5.92 -7.20 -9.13
C THR A 120 -4.80 -6.98 -8.11
N PRO A 121 -3.70 -7.77 -8.17
CA PRO A 121 -2.50 -7.52 -7.37
C PRO A 121 -2.02 -6.06 -7.44
N SER A 122 -1.99 -5.44 -8.63
CA SER A 122 -1.61 -4.02 -8.76
C SER A 122 -2.53 -3.06 -8.02
N THR A 123 -3.84 -3.37 -7.93
CA THR A 123 -4.77 -2.59 -7.10
C THR A 123 -4.46 -2.76 -5.62
N THR A 124 -4.13 -3.99 -5.19
CA THR A 124 -3.70 -4.22 -3.80
C THR A 124 -2.42 -3.47 -3.47
N ASP A 125 -1.46 -3.39 -4.40
CA ASP A 125 -0.21 -2.67 -4.22
C ASP A 125 -0.45 -1.18 -3.99
N VAL A 126 -1.33 -0.56 -4.80
CA VAL A 126 -1.74 0.85 -4.65
C VAL A 126 -2.37 1.09 -3.27
N LEU A 127 -3.29 0.22 -2.83
CA LEU A 127 -3.94 0.34 -1.51
C LEU A 127 -2.95 0.14 -0.36
N ASN A 128 -2.03 -0.81 -0.48
CA ASN A 128 -0.99 -1.09 0.51
C ASN A 128 -0.08 0.12 0.71
N MET A 129 0.36 0.76 -0.37
CA MET A 129 1.22 1.95 -0.27
C MET A 129 0.50 3.13 0.39
N ALA A 130 -0.80 3.33 0.08
CA ALA A 130 -1.60 4.36 0.73
C ALA A 130 -1.75 4.10 2.24
N ALA A 131 -1.88 2.84 2.64
CA ALA A 131 -2.01 2.43 4.05
C ALA A 131 -0.68 2.48 4.84
N ALA A 132 0.47 2.38 4.17
CA ALA A 132 1.78 2.41 4.81
C ALA A 132 2.19 3.81 5.32
N GLN A 133 1.80 4.88 4.63
CA GLN A 133 2.17 6.27 4.99
C GLN A 133 1.73 6.67 6.41
N PRO A 134 0.48 6.40 6.86
CA PRO A 134 0.07 6.44 8.26
C PRO A 134 1.04 5.83 9.28
N LEU A 135 1.56 4.65 8.98
CA LEU A 135 2.41 3.88 9.90
C LEU A 135 3.81 4.49 10.00
N VAL A 136 4.32 5.02 8.88
CA VAL A 136 5.56 5.81 8.86
C VAL A 136 5.40 7.08 9.70
N PHE A 137 4.29 7.80 9.50
CA PHE A 137 3.99 9.02 10.26
C PHE A 137 3.97 8.77 11.78
N ASP A 138 3.29 7.71 12.23
CA ASP A 138 3.16 7.38 13.64
C ASP A 138 4.50 7.00 14.27
N ALA A 139 5.29 6.14 13.62
CA ALA A 139 6.59 5.73 14.15
C ALA A 139 7.58 6.91 14.28
N GLU A 140 7.55 7.85 13.33
CA GLU A 140 8.34 9.07 13.43
C GLU A 140 7.85 10.01 14.54
N LEU A 141 6.53 10.14 14.70
CA LEU A 141 5.92 10.95 15.77
C LEU A 141 6.29 10.40 17.15
N ASP A 142 6.31 9.09 17.33
CA ASP A 142 6.62 8.45 18.61
C ASP A 142 8.03 8.82 19.11
N THR A 143 9.01 9.02 18.22
CA THR A 143 10.35 9.48 18.62
C THR A 143 10.33 10.82 19.37
N VAL A 144 9.44 11.73 18.98
CA VAL A 144 9.30 13.06 19.61
C VAL A 144 8.44 12.97 20.87
N ARG A 145 7.43 12.09 20.87
CA ARG A 145 6.61 11.80 22.07
C ARG A 145 7.48 11.21 23.20
N GLU A 146 8.36 10.27 22.87
CA GLU A 146 9.34 9.70 23.81
C GLU A 146 10.31 10.76 24.33
N ARG A 147 10.80 11.66 23.45
CA ARG A 147 11.63 12.79 23.88
C ARG A 147 10.88 13.68 24.87
N LEU A 148 9.64 14.07 24.57
CA LEU A 148 8.81 14.90 25.45
C LEU A 148 8.50 14.23 26.78
N GLY A 149 8.31 12.90 26.79
CA GLY A 149 8.09 12.10 27.99
C GLY A 149 9.33 11.97 28.87
N SER A 150 10.49 11.67 28.28
CA SER A 150 11.76 11.42 29.00
C SER A 150 12.35 12.66 29.67
N VAL A 151 11.99 13.86 29.21
CA VAL A 151 12.49 15.12 29.79
C VAL A 151 11.54 15.74 30.82
N LYS A 152 10.41 15.10 31.15
CA LYS A 152 9.48 15.61 32.17
C LYS A 152 10.14 15.61 33.54
N GLY A 153 10.06 16.74 34.24
CA GLY A 153 10.74 16.94 35.52
C GLY A 153 12.28 17.05 35.45
N VAL A 154 12.90 17.04 34.27
CA VAL A 154 14.35 17.22 34.11
C VAL A 154 14.67 18.68 33.82
N ASN A 155 15.70 19.24 34.43
CA ASN A 155 16.17 20.61 34.16
C ASN A 155 17.40 20.62 33.24
N TYR A 156 17.36 21.43 32.20
CA TYR A 156 18.48 21.70 31.29
C TYR A 156 18.18 22.98 30.49
N ASP A 157 19.20 23.65 29.96
CA ASP A 157 19.01 24.87 29.18
C ASP A 157 18.70 24.54 27.71
N THR A 158 19.64 23.90 27.02
CA THR A 158 19.51 23.47 25.62
C THR A 158 20.16 22.10 25.45
N ALA A 159 19.50 21.21 24.74
CA ALA A 159 20.00 19.87 24.48
C ALA A 159 19.75 19.47 23.02
N MET A 160 20.72 18.77 22.44
CA MET A 160 20.52 18.00 21.22
C MET A 160 20.18 16.55 21.59
N TRP A 161 19.35 15.91 20.79
CA TRP A 161 18.97 14.52 20.98
C TRP A 161 18.84 13.81 19.62
N SER A 162 18.91 12.49 19.67
CA SER A 162 18.66 11.62 18.52
C SER A 162 17.88 10.39 18.94
N SER A 163 17.02 9.89 18.07
CA SER A 163 16.28 8.63 18.27
C SER A 163 16.30 7.81 16.99
N ALA A 164 16.45 6.50 17.13
CA ALA A 164 16.44 5.57 16.01
C ALA A 164 15.10 4.83 15.97
N ILE A 165 14.56 4.65 14.78
CA ILE A 165 13.31 3.94 14.52
C ILE A 165 13.63 2.54 14.03
N ASN A 166 12.97 1.54 14.61
CA ASN A 166 12.94 0.18 14.09
C ASN A 166 11.59 -0.45 14.43
N THR A 167 10.75 -0.61 13.42
CA THR A 167 9.38 -1.11 13.59
C THR A 167 9.05 -2.12 12.50
N ARG A 168 8.33 -3.17 12.88
CA ARG A 168 7.75 -4.13 11.93
C ARG A 168 6.24 -4.18 12.12
N ASN A 169 5.50 -3.99 11.02
CA ASN A 169 4.04 -4.08 11.01
C ASN A 169 3.59 -5.23 10.11
N ASN A 170 2.46 -5.84 10.47
CA ASN A 170 1.73 -6.77 9.62
C ASN A 170 0.30 -6.26 9.51
N VAL A 171 -0.12 -5.94 8.29
CA VAL A 171 -1.37 -5.24 8.01
C VAL A 171 -2.22 -6.10 7.12
N THR A 172 -3.49 -6.23 7.48
CA THR A 172 -4.53 -6.82 6.64
C THR A 172 -5.61 -5.78 6.38
N THR A 173 -6.23 -5.84 5.20
CA THR A 173 -7.34 -4.96 4.85
C THR A 173 -8.55 -5.78 4.40
N ASP A 174 -9.75 -5.23 4.61
CA ASP A 174 -11.00 -5.88 4.19
C ASP A 174 -11.08 -6.10 2.67
N ALA A 175 -10.33 -5.31 1.90
CA ALA A 175 -10.21 -5.44 0.45
C ALA A 175 -9.27 -6.59 0.01
N GLY A 176 -8.65 -7.31 0.96
CA GLY A 176 -7.68 -8.37 0.66
C GLY A 176 -6.29 -7.86 0.27
N ALA A 177 -6.01 -6.57 0.49
CA ALA A 177 -4.69 -5.97 0.30
C ALA A 177 -3.92 -6.01 1.62
N GLY A 178 -3.22 -7.12 1.87
CA GLY A 178 -2.34 -7.27 3.03
C GLY A 178 -0.87 -6.98 2.69
N PHE A 179 -0.10 -6.57 3.69
CA PHE A 179 1.34 -6.36 3.56
C PHE A 179 2.10 -6.49 4.89
N GLU A 180 3.37 -6.85 4.77
CA GLU A 180 4.36 -6.71 5.84
C GLU A 180 5.22 -5.47 5.61
N GLN A 181 5.50 -4.73 6.67
CA GLN A 181 6.33 -3.52 6.62
C GLN A 181 7.52 -3.65 7.57
N THR A 182 8.71 -3.28 7.13
CA THR A 182 9.86 -3.04 8.00
C THR A 182 10.33 -1.60 7.82
N LEU A 183 10.24 -0.81 8.88
CA LEU A 183 10.60 0.61 8.91
C LEU A 183 11.87 0.80 9.74
N THR A 184 12.83 1.53 9.18
CA THR A 184 14.02 2.00 9.91
C THR A 184 14.19 3.50 9.71
N GLY A 185 14.75 4.20 10.68
CA GLY A 185 14.93 5.64 10.56
C GLY A 185 15.74 6.27 11.66
N LEU A 186 16.01 7.56 11.50
CA LEU A 186 16.71 8.38 12.47
C LEU A 186 16.02 9.74 12.55
N THR A 187 15.68 10.15 13.77
CA THR A 187 15.22 11.50 14.10
C THR A 187 16.31 12.22 14.88
N LEU A 188 16.57 13.47 14.51
CA LEU A 188 17.47 14.38 15.21
C LEU A 188 16.69 15.60 15.65
N GLY A 189 16.97 16.10 16.85
CA GLY A 189 16.30 17.29 17.35
C GLY A 189 17.15 18.13 18.29
N ILE A 190 16.68 19.35 18.49
CA ILE A 190 17.23 20.30 19.44
C ILE A 190 16.07 20.97 20.18
N ASP A 191 16.15 21.03 21.50
CA ASP A 191 15.18 21.71 22.32
C ASP A 191 15.82 22.51 23.45
N SER A 192 15.07 23.48 23.92
CA SER A 192 15.41 24.25 25.12
C SER A 192 14.28 24.19 26.11
N ARG A 193 14.64 24.16 27.39
CA ARG A 193 13.69 24.11 28.50
C ARG A 193 13.91 25.30 29.42
N PHE A 194 12.80 25.91 29.80
CA PHE A 194 12.79 27.11 30.63
C PHE A 194 11.86 26.88 31.80
N SER A 195 12.42 26.95 33.00
CA SER A 195 11.67 26.83 34.26
C SER A 195 11.43 28.22 34.84
N ARG A 196 10.16 28.56 35.10
CA ARG A 196 9.74 29.82 35.74
C ARG A 196 8.67 29.54 36.77
N GLU A 197 8.90 30.01 38.00
CA GLU A 197 7.97 29.85 39.11
C GLU A 197 7.55 28.38 39.25
N GLU A 198 6.25 28.09 39.14
CA GLU A 198 5.67 26.75 39.28
C GLU A 198 5.54 25.99 37.96
N SER A 199 6.17 26.44 36.87
CA SER A 199 6.05 25.77 35.57
C SER A 199 7.33 25.70 34.76
N SER A 200 7.42 24.67 33.92
CA SER A 200 8.47 24.45 32.93
C SER A 200 7.88 24.46 31.53
N THR A 201 8.59 25.02 30.56
CA THR A 201 8.20 24.98 29.15
C THR A 201 9.35 24.43 28.32
N ILE A 202 9.05 23.51 27.41
CA ILE A 202 9.98 22.99 26.40
C ILE A 202 9.57 23.50 25.03
N ARG A 203 10.55 23.80 24.17
CA ARG A 203 10.33 24.13 22.75
C ARG A 203 11.46 23.53 21.94
N GLY A 204 11.13 22.90 20.81
CA GLY A 204 12.13 22.27 19.97
C GLY A 204 11.75 22.16 18.52
N LEU A 205 12.77 21.86 17.72
CA LEU A 205 12.67 21.52 16.31
C LEU A 205 13.29 20.14 16.13
N PHE A 206 12.75 19.38 15.18
CA PHE A 206 13.29 18.10 14.80
C PHE A 206 13.18 17.89 13.30
N PHE A 207 14.07 17.06 12.78
CA PHE A 207 14.03 16.56 11.42
C PHE A 207 14.43 15.09 11.42
N GLY A 208 13.96 14.35 10.43
CA GLY A 208 14.20 12.92 10.37
C GLY A 208 14.22 12.39 8.95
N TYR A 209 14.80 11.20 8.82
CA TYR A 209 14.71 10.38 7.63
C TYR A 209 14.33 8.97 8.03
N SER A 210 13.40 8.36 7.30
CA SER A 210 13.03 6.97 7.48
C SER A 210 12.87 6.26 6.13
N HIS A 211 13.17 4.97 6.13
CA HIS A 211 13.03 4.07 4.99
C HIS A 211 12.18 2.86 5.39
N SER A 212 11.15 2.60 4.60
CA SER A 212 10.24 1.48 4.76
C SER A 212 10.32 0.54 3.58
N ASP A 213 10.61 -0.74 3.84
CA ASP A 213 10.40 -1.84 2.90
C ASP A 213 9.02 -2.44 3.14
N ILE A 214 8.27 -2.69 2.07
CA ILE A 214 6.91 -3.24 2.10
C ILE A 214 6.86 -4.49 1.22
N GLY A 215 6.48 -5.63 1.80
CA GLY A 215 6.21 -6.86 1.08
C GLY A 215 4.71 -7.07 0.93
N PHE A 216 4.20 -7.12 -0.31
CA PHE A 216 2.77 -7.29 -0.57
C PHE A 216 2.37 -8.77 -0.51
N ASP A 217 1.25 -9.09 0.14
CA ASP A 217 0.78 -10.48 0.29
C ASP A 217 0.42 -11.13 -1.05
N ARG A 218 -0.05 -10.32 -2.01
CA ARG A 218 -0.35 -10.76 -3.38
C ARG A 218 0.90 -10.80 -4.29
N GLY A 219 2.07 -10.58 -3.72
CA GLY A 219 3.36 -10.61 -4.39
C GLY A 219 3.80 -9.25 -4.92
N GLY A 220 5.12 -9.06 -5.00
CA GLY A 220 5.71 -7.76 -5.28
C GLY A 220 6.22 -7.09 -4.01
N LYS A 221 6.73 -5.88 -4.15
CA LYS A 221 7.27 -5.07 -3.06
C LYS A 221 7.06 -3.59 -3.32
N GLY A 222 7.08 -2.80 -2.26
CA GLY A 222 7.08 -1.35 -2.32
C GLY A 222 8.05 -0.76 -1.33
N ASN A 223 8.37 0.52 -1.52
CA ASN A 223 9.27 1.25 -0.65
C ASN A 223 8.72 2.65 -0.38
N VAL A 224 8.86 3.13 0.85
CA VAL A 224 8.55 4.52 1.24
C VAL A 224 9.76 5.14 1.92
N ASP A 225 10.33 6.15 1.29
CA ASP A 225 11.31 7.05 1.90
C ASP A 225 10.60 8.30 2.42
N SER A 226 10.77 8.61 3.70
CA SER A 226 10.18 9.80 4.33
C SER A 226 11.26 10.77 4.78
N TYR A 227 11.01 12.05 4.51
CA TYR A 227 11.79 13.17 5.02
C TYR A 227 10.89 14.07 5.86
N THR A 228 11.15 14.12 7.16
CA THR A 228 10.29 14.79 8.14
C THR A 228 10.92 16.07 8.65
N LEU A 229 10.11 17.10 8.83
CA LEU A 229 10.45 18.31 9.56
C LEU A 229 9.30 18.68 10.50
N GLY A 230 9.62 19.01 11.74
CA GLY A 230 8.59 19.39 12.71
C GLY A 230 9.09 20.25 13.85
N ALA A 231 8.13 20.68 14.65
CA ALA A 231 8.32 21.49 15.83
C ALA A 231 7.44 20.95 16.96
N TYR A 232 7.88 21.17 18.20
CA TYR A 232 7.08 20.85 19.37
C TYR A 232 7.23 21.89 20.46
N ALA A 233 6.21 21.95 21.30
CA ALA A 233 6.22 22.70 22.54
C ALA A 233 5.50 21.91 23.62
N GLY A 234 5.95 22.05 24.86
CA GLY A 234 5.32 21.42 26.00
C GLY A 234 5.33 22.35 27.21
N TRP A 235 4.34 22.18 28.07
CA TRP A 235 4.18 22.90 29.32
C TRP A 235 3.94 21.89 30.44
N GLU A 236 4.61 22.08 31.58
CA GLU A 236 4.50 21.22 32.76
C GLU A 236 4.40 22.10 34.01
N HIS A 237 3.43 21.84 34.87
CA HIS A 237 3.28 22.49 36.16
C HIS A 237 3.87 21.62 37.28
N GLN A 238 4.31 22.24 38.38
CA GLN A 238 4.85 21.54 39.55
C GLN A 238 3.85 20.58 40.23
N ASN A 239 2.55 20.73 39.95
CA ASN A 239 1.51 19.81 40.44
C ASN A 239 1.40 18.53 39.59
N GLY A 240 2.24 18.39 38.55
CA GLY A 240 2.29 17.26 37.64
C GLY A 240 1.46 17.43 36.37
N ALA A 241 0.57 18.42 36.27
CA ALA A 241 -0.20 18.67 35.05
C ALA A 241 0.73 19.00 33.88
N TYR A 242 0.47 18.44 32.71
CA TYR A 242 1.21 18.79 31.50
C TYR A 242 0.36 18.79 30.24
N VAL A 243 0.83 19.54 29.24
CA VAL A 243 0.32 19.54 27.87
C VAL A 243 1.49 19.64 26.90
N ASP A 244 1.55 18.72 25.94
CA ASP A 244 2.52 18.72 24.85
C ASP A 244 1.82 18.83 23.50
N GLY A 245 2.48 19.50 22.56
CA GLY A 245 2.00 19.67 21.19
C GLY A 245 3.13 19.45 20.19
N VAL A 246 2.84 18.70 19.13
CA VAL A 246 3.76 18.44 18.01
C VAL A 246 3.05 18.79 16.72
N VAL A 247 3.76 19.44 15.80
CA VAL A 247 3.34 19.62 14.41
C VAL A 247 4.48 19.18 13.51
N LYS A 248 4.15 18.47 12.43
CA LYS A 248 5.15 18.03 11.46
C LYS A 248 4.61 17.95 10.05
N VAL A 249 5.53 18.01 9.10
CA VAL A 249 5.30 17.78 7.69
C VAL A 249 6.27 16.72 7.18
N ASP A 250 5.82 15.93 6.23
CA ASP A 250 6.55 14.80 5.69
C ASP A 250 6.53 14.85 4.15
N ARG A 251 7.66 14.56 3.51
CA ARG A 251 7.71 14.28 2.07
C ARG A 251 8.00 12.80 1.89
N PHE A 252 7.07 12.09 1.25
CA PHE A 252 7.21 10.68 0.95
C PHE A 252 7.60 10.48 -0.52
N ALA A 253 8.70 9.78 -0.76
CA ALA A 253 9.02 9.21 -2.06
C ALA A 253 8.63 7.72 -2.04
N ASN A 254 7.78 7.33 -2.96
CA ASN A 254 7.15 6.02 -2.98
C ASN A 254 7.53 5.30 -4.28
N THR A 255 7.91 4.04 -4.15
CA THR A 255 8.17 3.14 -5.28
C THR A 255 7.34 1.89 -5.14
N ILE A 256 6.71 1.46 -6.23
CA ILE A 256 5.95 0.22 -6.35
C ILE A 256 6.66 -0.68 -7.36
N HIS A 257 6.93 -1.90 -6.93
CA HIS A 257 7.39 -3.02 -7.73
C HIS A 257 6.40 -4.18 -7.58
N GLY A 258 5.23 -4.00 -8.17
CA GLY A 258 4.12 -4.94 -8.13
C GLY A 258 4.34 -6.18 -8.99
N LYS A 259 3.60 -7.24 -8.67
CA LYS A 259 3.60 -8.49 -9.44
C LYS A 259 2.19 -8.79 -9.93
N MET A 260 2.03 -8.99 -11.22
CA MET A 260 0.75 -9.32 -11.85
C MET A 260 0.46 -10.83 -11.75
N SER A 261 -0.79 -11.24 -11.96
CA SER A 261 -1.23 -12.64 -11.87
C SER A 261 -0.48 -13.55 -12.84
N ASN A 262 -0.14 -13.07 -14.04
CA ASN A 262 0.68 -13.81 -15.00
C ASN A 262 2.20 -13.83 -14.67
N GLY A 263 2.62 -13.19 -13.58
CA GLY A 263 4.01 -13.10 -13.15
C GLY A 263 4.82 -11.94 -13.74
N ALA A 264 4.22 -11.14 -14.64
CA ALA A 264 4.80 -9.87 -15.07
C ALA A 264 4.87 -8.88 -13.90
N THR A 265 5.55 -7.76 -14.13
CA THR A 265 5.82 -6.76 -13.09
C THR A 265 5.23 -5.42 -13.48
N ALA A 266 4.72 -4.70 -12.47
CA ALA A 266 4.16 -3.37 -12.60
C ALA A 266 4.97 -2.41 -11.74
N PHE A 267 5.57 -1.40 -12.37
CA PHE A 267 6.46 -0.43 -11.72
C PHE A 267 5.79 0.93 -11.64
N GLY A 268 6.03 1.68 -10.57
CA GLY A 268 5.59 3.07 -10.47
C GLY A 268 6.33 3.83 -9.39
N ASP A 269 6.67 5.08 -9.68
CA ASP A 269 7.31 6.00 -8.74
C ASP A 269 6.45 7.26 -8.60
N TYR A 270 6.24 7.71 -7.38
CA TYR A 270 5.47 8.92 -7.11
C TYR A 270 5.86 9.56 -5.78
N ASN A 271 5.52 10.83 -5.61
CA ASN A 271 5.74 11.55 -4.35
C ASN A 271 4.41 11.96 -3.74
N SER A 272 4.36 12.04 -2.43
CA SER A 272 3.26 12.64 -1.68
C SER A 272 3.78 13.49 -0.54
N ASN A 273 2.95 14.42 -0.06
CA ASN A 273 3.27 15.28 1.07
C ASN A 273 2.24 15.04 2.17
N GLY A 274 2.73 14.87 3.40
CA GLY A 274 1.94 14.71 4.60
C GLY A 274 2.06 15.92 5.53
N ALA A 275 1.02 16.15 6.31
CA ALA A 275 1.05 17.06 7.45
C ALA A 275 0.27 16.44 8.60
N GLY A 276 0.76 16.63 9.82
CA GLY A 276 0.08 16.15 11.01
C GLY A 276 0.35 16.97 12.24
N ALA A 277 -0.54 16.79 13.21
CA ALA A 277 -0.49 17.43 14.51
C ALA A 277 -0.87 16.43 15.60
N HIS A 278 -0.25 16.57 16.76
CA HIS A 278 -0.48 15.76 17.93
C HIS A 278 -0.56 16.66 19.16
N VAL A 279 -1.52 16.39 20.03
CA VAL A 279 -1.64 17.03 21.34
C VAL A 279 -1.83 15.94 22.38
N GLU A 280 -1.00 15.97 23.43
CA GLU A 280 -1.11 15.10 24.58
C GLU A 280 -1.26 15.93 25.85
N SER A 281 -2.12 15.50 26.76
CA SER A 281 -2.25 16.12 28.08
C SER A 281 -2.37 15.04 29.14
N GLY A 282 -1.83 15.31 30.33
CA GLY A 282 -1.81 14.32 31.38
C GLY A 282 -1.39 14.89 32.72
N PHE A 283 -1.22 13.97 33.67
CA PHE A 283 -0.68 14.28 34.99
C PHE A 283 0.47 13.34 35.30
N ARG A 284 1.60 13.88 35.72
CA ARG A 284 2.74 13.11 36.22
C ARG A 284 2.67 13.00 37.74
N TRP A 285 2.64 11.77 38.24
CA TRP A 285 2.76 11.46 39.66
C TRP A 285 4.08 10.77 39.92
N VAL A 286 4.80 11.24 40.94
CA VAL A 286 6.08 10.68 41.35
C VAL A 286 5.97 10.23 42.80
N ASP A 287 6.29 8.97 43.07
CA ASP A 287 6.39 8.41 44.42
C ASP A 287 7.65 7.56 44.54
N GLY A 288 8.64 8.09 45.28
CA GLY A 288 9.98 7.51 45.37
C GLY A 288 10.63 7.39 43.99
N LEU A 289 10.85 6.15 43.56
CA LEU A 289 11.51 5.81 42.29
C LEU A 289 10.52 5.63 41.13
N TRP A 290 9.21 5.63 41.40
CA TRP A 290 8.17 5.43 40.39
C TRP A 290 7.66 6.75 39.85
N SER A 291 7.45 6.81 38.54
CA SER A 291 6.77 7.90 37.84
C SER A 291 5.65 7.32 36.99
N VAL A 292 4.42 7.78 37.22
CA VAL A 292 3.22 7.33 36.50
C VAL A 292 2.60 8.53 35.79
N ARG A 293 2.25 8.36 34.51
CA ARG A 293 1.72 9.41 33.64
C ARG A 293 0.48 8.92 32.89
N PRO A 294 -0.72 8.96 33.50
CA PRO A 294 -1.96 8.87 32.74
C PRO A 294 -2.07 10.05 31.75
N TYR A 295 -2.53 9.77 30.54
CA TYR A 295 -2.66 10.77 29.49
C TYR A 295 -3.87 10.55 28.60
N LEU A 296 -4.27 11.64 27.94
CA LEU A 296 -5.18 11.68 26.81
C LEU A 296 -4.46 12.37 25.65
N ALA A 297 -4.56 11.79 24.46
CA ALA A 297 -3.94 12.34 23.27
C ALA A 297 -4.89 12.36 22.06
N PHE A 298 -4.67 13.34 21.19
CA PHE A 298 -5.36 13.50 19.92
C PHE A 298 -4.33 13.67 18.81
N THR A 299 -4.44 12.84 17.78
CA THR A 299 -3.54 12.87 16.62
C THR A 299 -4.35 13.06 15.35
N GLY A 300 -3.93 14.00 14.52
CA GLY A 300 -4.46 14.23 13.19
C GLY A 300 -3.36 14.13 12.15
N PHE A 301 -3.64 13.47 11.04
CA PHE A 301 -2.73 13.36 9.90
C PHE A 301 -3.51 13.41 8.60
N THR A 302 -2.94 14.07 7.59
CA THR A 302 -3.47 14.05 6.22
C THR A 302 -2.34 14.05 5.21
N THR A 303 -2.59 13.41 4.06
CA THR A 303 -1.75 13.53 2.86
C THR A 303 -2.44 14.37 1.79
N ASP A 304 -1.69 14.82 0.78
CA ASP A 304 -2.25 15.26 -0.50
C ASP A 304 -2.82 14.08 -1.31
N GLY A 305 -3.66 14.41 -2.30
CA GLY A 305 -4.12 13.42 -3.27
C GLY A 305 -3.00 13.05 -4.24
N GLN A 306 -3.01 11.80 -4.70
CA GLN A 306 -1.94 11.23 -5.52
C GLN A 306 -2.53 10.76 -6.85
N ASP A 307 -1.98 11.23 -7.96
CA ASP A 307 -2.33 10.77 -9.31
C ASP A 307 -1.05 10.27 -9.97
N TYR A 308 -0.98 8.96 -10.22
CA TYR A 308 0.17 8.32 -10.85
C TYR A 308 -0.26 7.15 -11.73
N THR A 309 0.63 6.74 -12.63
CA THR A 309 0.38 5.64 -13.56
C THR A 309 1.47 4.59 -13.41
N LEU A 310 1.06 3.33 -13.22
CA LEU A 310 1.96 2.19 -13.22
C LEU A 310 2.32 1.78 -14.66
N SER A 311 3.46 1.11 -14.83
CA SER A 311 3.97 0.68 -16.13
C SER A 311 3.05 -0.28 -16.90
N ASN A 312 2.10 -0.91 -16.21
CA ASN A 312 1.08 -1.76 -16.82
C ASN A 312 -0.15 -0.96 -17.33
N GLY A 313 -0.16 0.37 -17.19
CA GLY A 313 -1.25 1.24 -17.63
C GLY A 313 -2.29 1.55 -16.55
N MET A 314 -2.13 1.05 -15.32
CA MET A 314 -3.04 1.38 -14.22
C MET A 314 -2.85 2.82 -13.79
N ARG A 315 -3.92 3.60 -13.89
CA ARG A 315 -3.98 4.95 -13.32
C ARG A 315 -4.56 4.86 -11.92
N ALA A 316 -3.75 5.23 -10.93
CA ALA A 316 -4.15 5.33 -9.54
C ALA A 316 -4.48 6.79 -9.23
N ASP A 317 -5.74 7.05 -8.89
CA ASP A 317 -6.19 8.29 -8.27
C ASP A 317 -6.51 7.97 -6.80
N VAL A 318 -5.57 8.29 -5.93
CA VAL A 318 -5.67 8.07 -4.49
C VAL A 318 -6.05 9.39 -3.85
N GLY A 319 -7.24 9.44 -3.24
CA GLY A 319 -7.67 10.60 -2.46
C GLY A 319 -6.78 10.85 -1.23
N ASN A 320 -7.03 11.96 -0.54
CA ASN A 320 -6.30 12.28 0.69
C ASN A 320 -6.48 11.16 1.74
N THR A 321 -5.38 10.56 2.19
CA THR A 321 -5.38 9.71 3.38
C THR A 321 -5.56 10.58 4.61
N ARG A 322 -6.47 10.21 5.52
CA ARG A 322 -6.75 10.98 6.73
C ARG A 322 -6.83 10.07 7.95
N ILE A 323 -6.19 10.49 9.04
CA ILE A 323 -6.30 9.85 10.35
C ILE A 323 -6.77 10.89 11.35
N LEU A 324 -7.74 10.48 12.17
CA LEU A 324 -8.09 11.15 13.41
C LEU A 324 -8.12 10.08 14.50
N ARG A 325 -7.16 10.14 15.42
CA ARG A 325 -7.00 9.19 16.52
C ARG A 325 -7.17 9.92 17.85
N ALA A 326 -8.01 9.36 18.72
CA ALA A 326 -8.06 9.69 20.13
C ALA A 326 -7.50 8.51 20.93
N GLU A 327 -6.65 8.80 21.91
CA GLU A 327 -5.89 7.81 22.66
C GLU A 327 -5.97 8.15 24.15
N ALA A 328 -6.10 7.13 24.99
CA ALA A 328 -6.04 7.23 26.44
C ALA A 328 -5.12 6.13 26.96
N GLY A 329 -4.14 6.49 27.76
CA GLY A 329 -3.11 5.55 28.19
C GLY A 329 -2.48 5.93 29.52
N THR A 330 -1.51 5.14 29.95
CA THR A 330 -0.67 5.44 31.10
C THR A 330 0.75 4.97 30.82
N ALA A 331 1.71 5.86 30.94
CA ALA A 331 3.13 5.51 30.94
C ALA A 331 3.61 5.33 32.39
N VAL A 332 4.45 4.32 32.63
CA VAL A 332 5.08 4.06 33.93
C VAL A 332 6.58 3.99 33.70
N SER A 333 7.35 4.67 34.53
CA SER A 333 8.81 4.62 34.50
C SER A 333 9.40 4.46 35.90
N TYR A 334 10.56 3.82 35.99
CA TYR A 334 11.23 3.53 37.26
C TYR A 334 12.67 4.06 37.27
N HIS A 335 12.97 5.03 38.12
CA HIS A 335 14.28 5.67 38.17
C HIS A 335 15.25 4.87 39.06
N MET A 336 16.44 4.57 38.55
CA MET A 336 17.50 3.88 39.27
C MET A 336 18.82 4.61 39.14
N ASP A 337 19.36 5.10 40.25
CA ASP A 337 20.72 5.61 40.31
C ASP A 337 21.71 4.47 40.60
N LEU A 338 22.58 4.19 39.65
CA LEU A 338 23.67 3.23 39.79
C LEU A 338 24.85 3.87 40.54
N GLN A 339 25.62 3.06 41.24
CA GLN A 339 26.76 3.51 42.05
C GLN A 339 27.87 4.22 41.25
N ASN A 340 27.88 4.08 39.93
CA ASN A 340 28.80 4.75 39.01
C ASN A 340 28.30 6.13 38.54
N GLY A 341 27.19 6.63 39.07
CA GLY A 341 26.57 7.90 38.67
C GLY A 341 25.75 7.82 37.38
N THR A 342 25.50 6.61 36.85
CA THR A 342 24.57 6.40 35.74
C THR A 342 23.14 6.30 36.28
N THR A 343 22.22 7.08 35.70
CA THR A 343 20.78 6.94 35.97
C THR A 343 20.15 6.09 34.86
N LEU A 344 19.37 5.09 35.23
CA LEU A 344 18.54 4.28 34.33
C LEU A 344 17.07 4.57 34.60
N GLU A 345 16.28 4.70 33.54
CA GLU A 345 14.82 4.85 33.62
C GLU A 345 14.17 3.89 32.61
N PRO A 346 14.00 2.60 32.96
CA PRO A 346 13.18 1.65 32.20
C PRO A 346 11.69 1.97 32.21
#